data_AF-A0A7S2F0G3-F1
#
_entry.id   AF-A0A7S2F0G3-F1
#
_cell.length_a   1.000
_cell.length_b   1.000
_cell.length_c   1.000
_cell.angle_alpha   90.00
_cell.angle_beta   90.00
_cell.angle_gamma   90.00
#
_symmetry.space_group_name_H-M   'P 1'
#
loop_
_entity.id
_entity.type
_entity.pdbx_description
1 polymer ?
#
loop_
_entity_poly.entity_id
_entity_poly.type
_entity_poly.pdbx_seq_one_letter_code
_entity_poly.pdbx_strand_id
1 'polypeptide(L)'
;KLAFLNQRLLEAISSAAVPTINEFEGQGLANTAWAFAVLGCTDEPLLEAISSASIRRLRHAFSQQNLANPAWAFAALKLVDAPLLDAISASALELLPEFQPQGLANLVWALARLLLRNSPLLAAVSVAAVR
;
A
#
# COMPACT_ATOMS: atom_id res chain seq x y z
N LYS A 1 22.25 21.69 6.72
CA LYS A 1 22.80 20.68 7.68
C LYS A 1 21.72 19.71 8.17
N LEU A 2 20.56 20.16 8.64
CA LEU A 2 19.43 19.30 9.07
C LEU A 2 18.85 18.40 7.95
N ALA A 3 18.69 18.91 6.72
CA ALA A 3 18.20 18.11 5.59
C ALA A 3 19.12 16.93 5.23
N PHE A 4 20.44 17.12 5.34
CA PHE A 4 21.45 16.08 5.04
C PHE A 4 21.49 14.97 6.10
N LEU A 5 21.17 15.31 7.36
CA LEU A 5 21.08 14.34 8.46
C LEU A 5 19.82 13.47 8.32
N ASN A 6 18.70 14.06 7.90
CA ASN A 6 17.48 13.30 7.61
C ASN A 6 17.68 12.31 6.47
N GLN A 7 18.41 12.69 5.41
CA GLN A 7 18.62 11.80 4.27
C GLN A 7 19.48 10.57 4.62
N ARG A 8 20.63 10.75 5.29
CA ARG A 8 21.45 9.60 5.72
C ARG A 8 20.74 8.69 6.71
N LEU A 9 19.91 9.26 7.58
CA LEU A 9 19.12 8.47 8.52
C LEU A 9 18.08 7.62 7.77
N LEU A 10 17.41 8.19 6.76
CA LEU A 10 16.44 7.47 5.95
C LEU A 10 17.08 6.36 5.11
N GLU A 11 18.25 6.63 4.54
CA GLU A 11 19.06 5.61 3.84
C GLU A 11 19.45 4.46 4.80
N ALA A 12 19.86 4.77 6.02
CA ALA A 12 20.19 3.76 7.02
C ALA A 12 18.96 2.94 7.46
N ILE A 13 17.80 3.60 7.64
CA ILE A 13 16.53 2.92 7.95
C ILE A 13 16.13 2.00 6.80
N SER A 14 16.20 2.47 5.57
CA SER A 14 15.94 1.67 4.37
C SER A 14 16.86 0.45 4.29
N SER A 15 18.17 0.65 4.43
CA SER A 15 19.16 -0.43 4.40
C SER A 15 18.94 -1.47 5.51
N ALA A 16 18.38 -1.08 6.66
CA ALA A 16 18.05 -2.01 7.74
C ALA A 16 16.69 -2.70 7.55
N ALA A 17 15.73 -2.03 6.92
CA ALA A 17 14.37 -2.53 6.72
C ALA A 17 14.27 -3.51 5.54
N VAL A 18 14.98 -3.25 4.43
CA VAL A 18 14.90 -4.09 3.21
C VAL A 18 15.19 -5.58 3.49
N PRO A 19 16.24 -5.96 4.25
CA PRO A 19 16.54 -7.36 4.52
C PRO A 19 15.48 -8.08 5.38
N THR A 20 14.79 -7.35 6.26
CA THR A 20 13.81 -7.89 7.22
C THR A 20 12.35 -7.61 6.81
N ILE A 21 12.13 -7.06 5.61
CA ILE A 21 10.82 -6.57 5.17
C ILE A 21 9.71 -7.64 5.20
N ASN A 22 10.09 -8.91 5.04
CA ASN A 22 9.15 -10.03 5.08
C ASN A 22 8.64 -10.37 6.47
N GLU A 23 9.35 -9.92 7.52
CA GLU A 23 8.95 -10.07 8.91
C GLU A 23 7.90 -9.04 9.31
N PHE A 24 7.74 -7.98 8.51
CA PHE A 24 6.81 -6.89 8.81
C PHE A 24 5.37 -7.37 8.61
N GLU A 25 4.51 -7.02 9.57
CA GLU A 25 3.06 -7.15 9.41
C GLU A 25 2.52 -6.13 8.38
N GLY A 26 1.30 -6.34 7.89
CA GLY A 26 0.69 -5.45 6.89
C GLY A 26 0.64 -3.99 7.34
N GLN A 27 0.42 -3.75 8.63
CA GLN A 27 0.49 -2.40 9.21
C GLN A 27 1.92 -1.84 9.24
N GLY A 28 2.93 -2.67 9.54
CA GLY A 28 4.33 -2.25 9.52
C GLY A 28 4.79 -1.82 8.13
N LEU A 29 4.42 -2.59 7.10
CA LEU A 29 4.66 -2.26 5.69
C LEU A 29 4.03 -0.91 5.31
N ALA A 30 2.76 -0.71 5.64
CA ALA A 30 2.05 0.52 5.33
C ALA A 30 2.56 1.75 6.09
N ASN A 31 2.85 1.61 7.38
CA ASN A 31 3.41 2.68 8.19
C ASN A 31 4.78 3.11 7.68
N THR A 32 5.60 2.15 7.22
CA THR A 32 6.94 2.43 6.68
C THR A 32 6.83 3.21 5.37
N ALA A 33 6.01 2.73 4.42
CA ALA A 33 5.77 3.43 3.16
C ALA A 33 5.16 4.83 3.39
N TRP A 34 4.21 4.98 4.31
CA TRP A 34 3.63 6.27 4.66
C TRP A 34 4.64 7.23 5.30
N ALA A 35 5.49 6.75 6.21
CA ALA A 35 6.50 7.59 6.85
C ALA A 35 7.47 8.18 5.81
N PHE A 36 7.93 7.36 4.86
CA PHE A 36 8.77 7.82 3.75
C PHE A 36 8.01 8.83 2.86
N ALA A 37 6.71 8.63 2.64
CA ALA A 37 5.85 9.57 1.92
C ALA A 37 5.76 10.95 2.59
N VAL A 38 5.46 10.97 3.90
CA VAL A 38 5.33 12.21 4.68
C VAL A 38 6.65 12.96 4.74
N LEU A 39 7.77 12.23 4.80
CA LEU A 39 9.11 12.80 4.80
C LEU A 39 9.56 13.25 3.40
N GLY A 40 8.74 13.05 2.36
CA GLY A 40 9.06 13.42 0.98
C GLY A 40 10.24 12.62 0.41
N CYS A 41 10.50 11.44 0.96
CA CYS A 41 11.61 10.58 0.56
C CYS A 41 11.08 9.44 -0.32
N THR A 42 11.59 9.36 -1.54
CA THR A 42 11.32 8.25 -2.45
C THR A 42 12.55 7.35 -2.47
N ASP A 43 12.47 6.23 -1.74
CA ASP A 43 13.49 5.19 -1.72
C ASP A 43 12.96 4.00 -2.53
N GLU A 44 13.33 3.93 -3.81
CA GLU A 44 12.82 2.92 -4.73
C GLU A 44 13.07 1.49 -4.24
N PRO A 45 14.29 1.10 -3.79
CA PRO A 45 14.53 -0.25 -3.25
C PRO A 45 13.61 -0.62 -2.10
N LEU A 46 13.39 0.30 -1.14
CA LEU A 46 12.50 0.05 -0.02
C LEU A 46 11.05 -0.11 -0.48
N LEU A 47 10.59 0.74 -1.40
CA LEU A 47 9.23 0.72 -1.90
C LEU A 47 8.92 -0.54 -2.72
N GLU A 48 9.86 -0.99 -3.55
CA GLU A 48 9.78 -2.27 -4.26
C GLU A 48 9.74 -3.44 -3.28
N ALA A 49 10.58 -3.42 -2.24
CA ALA A 49 10.59 -4.44 -1.20
C ALA A 49 9.25 -4.50 -0.45
N ILE A 50 8.67 -3.35 -0.12
CA ILE A 50 7.34 -3.24 0.51
C ILE A 50 6.23 -3.76 -0.41
N SER A 51 6.27 -3.39 -1.70
CA SER A 51 5.31 -3.87 -2.69
C SER A 51 5.35 -5.39 -2.81
N SER A 52 6.55 -5.94 -3.02
CA SER A 52 6.78 -7.37 -3.15
C SER A 52 6.32 -8.16 -1.91
N ALA A 53 6.61 -7.64 -0.71
CA ALA A 53 6.15 -8.22 0.55
C ALA A 53 4.62 -8.14 0.71
N SER A 54 4.01 -7.01 0.32
CA SER A 54 2.56 -6.82 0.36
C SER A 54 1.86 -7.81 -0.56
N ILE A 55 2.32 -7.98 -1.81
CA ILE A 55 1.78 -8.95 -2.77
C ILE A 55 1.87 -10.37 -2.23
N ARG A 56 3.02 -10.77 -1.65
CA ARG A 56 3.17 -12.09 -1.01
C ARG A 56 2.15 -12.29 0.10
N ARG A 57 1.97 -11.30 0.98
CA ARG A 57 1.03 -11.41 2.10
C ARG A 57 -0.41 -11.49 1.62
N LEU A 58 -0.79 -10.73 0.60
CA LEU A 58 -2.13 -10.80 0.01
C LEU A 58 -2.46 -12.21 -0.51
N ARG A 59 -1.46 -12.98 -0.98
CA ARG A 59 -1.64 -14.37 -1.43
C ARG A 59 -1.79 -15.38 -0.29
N HIS A 60 -1.28 -15.09 0.90
CA HIS A 60 -1.17 -16.07 2.00
C HIS A 60 -2.02 -15.74 3.24
N ALA A 61 -2.37 -14.47 3.43
CA ALA A 61 -3.08 -13.99 4.60
C ALA A 61 -4.17 -13.00 4.17
N PHE A 62 -5.34 -13.53 3.85
CA PHE A 62 -6.51 -12.76 3.47
C PHE A 62 -7.12 -12.08 4.70
N SER A 63 -6.97 -10.76 4.79
CA SER A 63 -7.71 -9.93 5.74
C SER A 63 -7.93 -8.53 5.17
N GLN A 64 -9.00 -7.87 5.61
CA GLN A 64 -9.35 -6.50 5.19
C GLN A 64 -8.24 -5.50 5.48
N GLN A 65 -7.55 -5.68 6.61
CA GLN A 65 -6.42 -4.83 7.03
C GLN A 65 -5.20 -5.05 6.15
N ASN A 66 -4.98 -6.28 5.68
CA ASN A 66 -3.89 -6.60 4.75
C ASN A 66 -4.10 -5.98 3.35
N LEU A 67 -5.33 -5.55 3.02
CA LEU A 67 -5.67 -4.86 1.77
C LEU A 67 -5.64 -3.33 1.88
N ALA A 68 -6.30 -2.78 2.90
CA ALA A 68 -6.47 -1.33 3.03
C ALA A 68 -5.14 -0.62 3.32
N ASN A 69 -4.26 -1.25 4.11
CA ASN A 69 -3.03 -0.63 4.58
C ASN A 69 -2.01 -0.41 3.43
N PRO A 70 -1.68 -1.42 2.59
CA PRO A 70 -0.80 -1.20 1.44
C PRO A 70 -1.38 -0.22 0.42
N ALA A 71 -2.68 -0.33 0.10
CA ALA A 71 -3.35 0.56 -0.83
C ALA A 71 -3.22 2.03 -0.39
N TRP A 72 -3.47 2.30 0.90
CA TRP A 72 -3.40 3.65 1.46
C TRP A 72 -1.99 4.23 1.43
N ALA A 73 -0.97 3.42 1.73
CA ALA A 73 0.42 3.88 1.76
C ALA A 73 0.93 4.26 0.35
N PHE A 74 0.65 3.43 -0.67
CA PHE A 74 1.00 3.74 -2.06
C PHE A 74 0.20 4.92 -2.61
N ALA A 75 -1.07 5.05 -2.21
CA ALA A 75 -1.89 6.22 -2.51
C ALA A 75 -1.31 7.51 -1.90
N ALA A 76 -0.78 7.46 -0.68
CA ALA A 76 -0.12 8.59 -0.03
C ALA A 76 1.16 9.01 -0.76
N LEU A 77 1.91 8.04 -1.30
CA LEU A 77 3.11 8.26 -2.10
C LEU A 77 2.83 8.79 -3.52
N LYS A 78 1.57 8.72 -3.99
CA LYS A 78 1.21 8.96 -5.41
C LYS A 78 1.99 8.08 -6.38
N LEU A 79 2.45 6.91 -5.92
CA LEU A 79 3.19 5.95 -6.71
C LEU A 79 2.24 4.89 -7.24
N VAL A 80 2.30 4.67 -8.55
CA VAL A 80 1.52 3.65 -9.24
C VAL A 80 2.40 2.41 -9.37
N ASP A 81 2.17 1.45 -8.49
CA ASP A 81 2.70 0.10 -8.63
C ASP A 81 1.59 -0.78 -9.21
N ALA A 82 1.62 -0.98 -10.53
CA ALA A 82 0.62 -1.77 -11.26
C ALA A 82 0.49 -3.20 -10.71
N PRO A 83 1.59 -3.98 -10.53
CA PRO A 83 1.52 -5.31 -9.93
C PRO A 83 0.84 -5.34 -8.55
N LEU A 84 1.14 -4.38 -7.68
CA LEU A 84 0.50 -4.28 -6.36
C LEU A 84 -0.97 -3.92 -6.47
N LEU A 85 -1.32 -2.96 -7.34
CA LEU A 85 -2.71 -2.58 -7.60
C LEU A 85 -3.53 -3.75 -8.12
N ASP A 86 -3.02 -4.51 -9.07
CA ASP A 86 -3.70 -5.69 -9.61
C ASP A 86 -3.92 -6.75 -8.53
N ALA A 87 -2.92 -6.99 -7.68
CA ALA A 87 -3.03 -7.91 -6.55
C ALA A 87 -4.07 -7.45 -5.52
N ILE A 88 -4.06 -6.17 -5.14
CA ILE A 88 -5.06 -5.58 -4.23
C ILE A 88 -6.46 -5.73 -4.82
N SER A 89 -6.60 -5.49 -6.12
CA SER A 89 -7.88 -5.55 -6.81
C SER A 89 -8.46 -6.95 -6.85
N ALA A 90 -7.64 -7.93 -7.23
CA ALA A 90 -8.05 -9.34 -7.26
C ALA A 90 -8.49 -9.81 -5.87
N SER A 91 -7.67 -9.55 -4.84
CA SER A 91 -7.98 -9.92 -3.46
C SER A 91 -9.17 -9.14 -2.88
N ALA A 92 -9.38 -7.88 -3.28
CA ALA A 92 -10.54 -7.10 -2.83
C ALA A 92 -11.86 -7.68 -3.36
N LEU A 93 -11.90 -8.14 -4.62
CA LEU A 93 -13.11 -8.74 -5.20
C LEU A 93 -13.56 -9.99 -4.44
N GLU A 94 -12.61 -10.78 -3.92
CA GLU A 94 -12.90 -11.99 -3.14
C GLU A 94 -13.41 -11.65 -1.72
N LEU A 95 -12.91 -10.56 -1.12
CA LEU A 95 -13.20 -10.18 0.27
C LEU A 95 -14.33 -9.16 0.42
N LEU A 96 -14.89 -8.65 -0.67
CA LEU A 96 -15.98 -7.66 -0.67
C LEU A 96 -17.11 -7.94 0.33
N PRO A 97 -17.65 -9.18 0.45
CA PRO A 97 -18.73 -9.48 1.38
C PRO A 97 -18.34 -9.38 2.86
N GLU A 98 -17.05 -9.49 3.16
CA GLU A 98 -16.56 -9.52 4.54
C GLU A 98 -16.24 -8.11 5.04
N PHE A 99 -15.97 -7.16 4.14
CA PHE A 99 -15.49 -5.82 4.47
C PHE A 99 -16.36 -5.09 5.51
N GLN A 100 -15.73 -4.66 6.60
CA GLN A 100 -16.33 -3.67 7.49
C GLN A 100 -16.39 -2.30 6.77
N PRO A 101 -17.41 -1.45 7.06
CA PRO A 101 -17.62 -0.20 6.34
C PRO A 101 -16.38 0.72 6.28
N GLN A 102 -15.62 0.80 7.37
CA GLN A 102 -14.40 1.61 7.43
C GLN A 102 -13.28 1.06 6.55
N GLY A 103 -13.10 -0.27 6.52
CA GLY A 103 -12.11 -0.92 5.66
C GLY A 103 -12.42 -0.69 4.19
N LEU A 104 -13.70 -0.77 3.82
CA LEU A 104 -14.16 -0.53 2.46
C LEU A 104 -13.94 0.93 2.06
N ALA A 105 -14.30 1.88 2.93
CA ALA A 105 -14.09 3.31 2.68
C ALA A 105 -12.61 3.65 2.47
N ASN A 106 -11.71 3.08 3.28
CA ASN A 106 -10.27 3.29 3.13
C ASN A 106 -9.74 2.71 1.82
N LEU A 107 -10.17 1.50 1.45
CA LEU A 107 -9.81 0.87 0.18
C LEU A 107 -10.29 1.70 -1.01
N VAL A 108 -11.56 2.12 -0.99
CA VAL A 108 -12.17 2.97 -2.04
C VAL A 108 -11.41 4.29 -2.17
N TRP A 109 -11.10 4.96 -1.05
CA TRP A 109 -10.35 6.22 -1.07
C TRP A 109 -8.94 6.03 -1.65
N ALA A 110 -8.24 4.97 -1.23
CA ALA A 110 -6.89 4.68 -1.69
C ALA A 110 -6.87 4.37 -3.19
N LEU A 111 -7.77 3.51 -3.62
CA LEU A 111 -7.97 3.19 -5.03
C LEU A 111 -8.36 4.43 -5.83
N ALA A 112 -9.30 5.25 -5.37
CA ALA A 112 -9.65 6.50 -6.07
C ALA A 112 -8.44 7.44 -6.23
N ARG A 113 -7.57 7.54 -5.22
CA ARG A 113 -6.35 8.36 -5.30
C ARG A 113 -5.33 7.81 -6.30
N LEU A 114 -5.24 6.49 -6.44
CA LEU A 114 -4.35 5.80 -7.36
C LEU A 114 -4.92 5.73 -8.79
N LEU A 115 -6.25 5.60 -8.93
CA LEU A 115 -7.01 5.35 -10.17
C LEU A 115 -7.66 6.59 -10.79
N LEU A 116 -7.67 7.74 -10.12
CA LEU A 116 -7.84 9.02 -10.82
C LEU A 116 -6.69 9.28 -11.84
N ARG A 117 -5.73 8.35 -11.94
CA ARG A 117 -4.80 8.18 -13.07
C ARG A 117 -5.02 6.90 -13.93
N ASN A 118 -5.91 5.97 -13.57
CA ASN A 118 -6.21 4.73 -14.31
C ASN A 118 -7.69 4.27 -14.17
N SER A 119 -8.46 4.40 -15.25
CA SER A 119 -9.93 4.40 -15.26
C SER A 119 -10.71 3.07 -15.05
N PRO A 120 -10.22 1.85 -15.37
CA PRO A 120 -11.07 0.64 -15.37
C PRO A 120 -11.46 0.10 -13.99
N LEU A 121 -10.59 0.23 -12.98
CA LEU A 121 -10.79 -0.43 -11.69
C LEU A 121 -11.82 0.27 -10.79
N LEU A 122 -12.02 1.57 -11.00
CA LEU A 122 -12.96 2.39 -10.25
C LEU A 122 -14.42 1.94 -10.47
N ALA A 123 -14.70 1.40 -11.67
CA ALA A 123 -16.01 0.84 -12.01
C ALA A 123 -16.32 -0.41 -11.18
N ALA A 124 -15.37 -1.32 -10.99
CA ALA A 124 -15.58 -2.58 -10.27
C ALA A 124 -15.93 -2.35 -8.78
N VAL A 125 -15.28 -1.38 -8.13
CA VAL A 125 -15.52 -1.05 -6.72
C VAL A 125 -16.84 -0.31 -6.52
N SER A 126 -17.21 0.58 -7.45
CA SER A 126 -18.48 1.33 -7.36
C SER A 126 -19.72 0.44 -7.42
N VAL A 127 -19.67 -0.66 -8.17
CA VAL A 127 -20.79 -1.61 -8.30
C VAL A 127 -21.02 -2.41 -7.01
N ALA A 128 -19.96 -2.69 -6.26
CA ALA A 128 -20.04 -3.46 -5.03
C ALA A 128 -20.54 -2.64 -3.82
N ALA A 129 -20.31 -1.33 -3.80
CA ALA A 129 -20.70 -0.44 -2.70
C ALA A 129 -22.18 -0.01 -2.71
N VAL A 130 -22.94 -0.36 -3.76
CA VAL A 130 -24.35 0.03 -3.95
C VAL A 130 -25.32 -1.16 -3.70
N ARG A 131 -24.83 -2.27 -3.16
CA ARG A 131 -25.65 -3.39 -2.67
C ARG A 131 -25.62 -3.43 -1.15
#